data_AF-M7B0M8-F1
#
_entry.id   AF-M7B0M8-F1
#
_cell.length_a   1.000
_cell.length_b   1.000
_cell.length_c   1.000
_cell.angle_alpha   90.00
_cell.angle_beta   90.00
_cell.angle_gamma   90.00
#
_symmetry.space_group_name_H-M   'P 1'
#
loop_
_entity.id
_entity.type
_entity.pdbx_description
1 polymer ?
#
loop_
_entity_poly.entity_id
_entity_poly.type
_entity_poly.pdbx_seq_one_letter_code
_entity_poly.pdbx_strand_id
1 'polypeptide(L)'
;MLSNRRSLCFFPGFKCPICSKSVASDEMEMHFIMCLSKPRLSYNDDVLTKDAGECVICLEELLQGDTIARLPCLCIYHKSDSVRALRSERWAGVI
;
A
#
# COMPACT_ATOMS: atom_id res chain seq x y z
N MET A 1 -36.88 29.39 -8.25
CA MET A 1 -36.41 27.98 -8.21
C MET A 1 -35.12 27.87 -9.03
N LEU A 2 -34.02 28.46 -8.52
CA LEU A 2 -32.67 28.35 -9.06
C LEU A 2 -31.88 27.59 -7.97
N SER A 3 -31.19 26.50 -8.20
CA SER A 3 -30.01 26.47 -9.08
C SER A 3 -29.64 25.03 -9.43
N ASN A 4 -29.76 24.71 -10.71
CA ASN A 4 -28.96 23.70 -11.36
C ASN A 4 -27.52 24.27 -11.49
N ARG A 5 -26.63 23.92 -10.58
CA ARG A 5 -25.18 24.09 -10.76
C ARG A 5 -24.50 22.75 -10.48
N ARG A 6 -24.48 21.88 -11.49
CA ARG A 6 -23.35 20.96 -11.68
C ARG A 6 -22.11 21.82 -11.93
N SER A 7 -21.50 22.30 -10.85
CA SER A 7 -20.17 22.88 -10.90
C SER A 7 -19.19 21.75 -11.22
N LEU A 8 -18.86 21.63 -12.51
CA LEU A 8 -17.65 20.96 -12.99
C LEU A 8 -16.44 21.79 -12.54
N CYS A 9 -16.16 21.79 -11.23
CA CYS A 9 -14.90 22.30 -10.71
C CYS A 9 -13.91 21.14 -10.78
N PHE A 10 -13.00 21.20 -11.75
CA PHE A 10 -11.80 20.37 -11.80
C PHE A 10 -10.90 20.77 -10.62
N PHE A 11 -11.24 20.31 -9.41
CA PHE A 11 -10.33 20.44 -8.27
C PHE A 11 -9.15 19.50 -8.53
N PRO A 12 -7.92 20.01 -8.70
CA PRO A 12 -6.76 19.13 -8.66
C PRO A 12 -6.73 18.53 -7.26
N GLY A 13 -7.06 17.24 -7.14
CA GLY A 13 -7.01 16.53 -5.86
C GLY A 13 -5.65 16.77 -5.20
N PHE A 14 -5.67 17.09 -3.92
CA PHE A 14 -4.46 17.37 -3.15
C PHE A 14 -3.62 16.10 -3.07
N LYS A 15 -2.31 16.18 -3.38
CA LYS A 15 -1.41 15.03 -3.25
C LYS A 15 -0.98 14.85 -1.81
N CYS A 16 -1.37 13.74 -1.19
CA CYS A 16 -0.91 13.37 0.14
C CYS A 16 0.62 13.25 0.18
N PRO A 17 1.33 13.94 1.09
CA PRO A 17 2.79 13.86 1.17
C PRO A 17 3.31 12.51 1.67
N ILE A 18 2.44 11.68 2.26
CA ILE A 18 2.79 10.38 2.86
C ILE A 18 2.74 9.27 1.82
N CYS A 19 1.67 9.21 1.02
CA CYS A 19 1.44 8.13 0.05
C CYS A 19 1.39 8.61 -1.41
N SER A 20 1.51 9.91 -1.65
CA SER A 20 1.45 10.57 -2.97
C SER A 20 0.12 10.41 -3.72
N LYS A 21 -0.94 9.89 -3.09
CA LYS A 21 -2.29 9.77 -3.66
C LYS A 21 -2.97 11.14 -3.74
N SER A 22 -3.74 11.36 -4.80
CA SER A 22 -4.63 12.52 -4.93
C SER A 22 -5.90 12.29 -4.11
N VAL A 23 -6.21 13.22 -3.23
CA VAL A 23 -7.34 13.15 -2.29
C VAL A 23 -8.26 14.34 -2.54
N ALA A 24 -9.58 14.13 -2.47
CA ALA A 24 -10.55 15.22 -2.52
C ALA A 24 -10.38 16.15 -1.30
N SER A 25 -10.78 17.42 -1.44
CA SER A 25 -10.53 18.41 -0.38
C SER A 25 -11.31 18.12 0.91
N ASP A 26 -12.50 17.55 0.79
CA ASP A 26 -13.38 17.13 1.89
C ASP A 26 -12.92 15.84 2.60
N GLU A 27 -12.10 15.02 1.94
CA GLU A 27 -11.57 13.76 2.49
C GLU A 27 -10.13 13.88 3.03
N MET A 28 -9.51 15.06 2.91
CA MET A 28 -8.10 15.29 3.23
C MET A 28 -7.74 14.93 4.68
N GLU A 29 -8.49 15.44 5.65
CA GLU A 29 -8.22 15.23 7.08
C GLU A 29 -8.32 13.74 7.45
N MET A 30 -9.39 13.09 7.01
CA MET A 30 -9.59 11.65 7.22
C MET A 30 -8.45 10.85 6.59
N HIS A 31 -8.06 11.16 5.35
CA HIS A 31 -6.95 10.49 4.67
C HIS A 31 -5.62 10.65 5.41
N PHE A 32 -5.34 11.82 5.99
CA PHE A 32 -4.14 12.05 6.80
C PHE A 32 -4.15 11.24 8.08
N ILE A 33 -5.26 11.24 8.82
CA ILE A 33 -5.39 10.43 10.03
C ILE A 33 -5.12 8.96 9.70
N MET A 34 -5.76 8.44 8.64
CA MET A 34 -5.55 7.06 8.19
C MET A 34 -4.12 6.80 7.68
N CYS A 35 -3.52 7.73 6.94
CA CYS A 35 -2.17 7.53 6.41
C CYS A 35 -1.07 7.65 7.47
N LEU A 36 -1.27 8.51 8.48
CA LEU A 36 -0.34 8.65 9.60
C LEU A 36 -0.49 7.51 10.61
N SER A 37 -1.70 6.98 10.78
CA SER A 37 -1.95 5.85 11.69
C SER A 37 -1.57 4.49 11.10
N LYS A 38 -1.23 4.42 9.80
CA LYS A 38 -0.70 3.20 9.19
C LYS A 38 0.55 2.75 9.95
N PRO A 39 0.54 1.55 10.55
CA PRO A 39 1.69 1.06 11.29
C PRO A 39 2.89 0.98 10.35
N ARG A 40 4.05 1.44 10.82
CA ARG A 40 5.30 1.18 10.12
C ARG A 40 5.56 -0.31 10.19
N LEU A 41 5.37 -0.96 9.05
CA LEU A 41 5.44 -2.39 8.97
C LEU A 41 6.90 -2.83 9.11
N SER A 42 7.17 -3.49 10.22
CA SER A 42 8.47 -4.07 10.51
C SER A 42 8.53 -5.41 9.80
N TYR A 43 9.51 -5.59 8.93
CA TYR A 43 9.81 -6.87 8.30
C TYR A 43 11.32 -7.07 8.34
N ASN A 44 11.73 -8.32 8.33
CA ASN A 44 13.12 -8.68 8.16
C ASN A 44 13.40 -8.91 6.68
N ASP A 45 14.50 -8.33 6.20
CA ASP A 45 15.07 -8.68 4.91
C ASP A 45 15.79 -10.03 5.05
N ASP A 46 15.43 -10.99 4.20
CA ASP A 46 15.99 -12.35 4.22
C ASP A 46 16.19 -12.85 2.78
N VAL A 47 17.01 -13.88 2.62
CA VAL A 47 17.21 -14.55 1.33
C VAL A 47 16.66 -15.96 1.44
N LEU A 48 15.80 -16.32 0.51
CA LEU A 48 15.13 -17.60 0.55
C LEU A 48 16.12 -18.74 0.34
N THR A 49 16.18 -19.68 1.28
CA THR A 49 17.13 -20.81 1.24
C THR A 49 16.62 -22.03 0.50
N LYS A 50 15.33 -22.06 0.15
CA LYS A 50 14.65 -23.10 -0.63
C LYS A 50 13.37 -22.52 -1.22
N ASP A 51 12.88 -23.07 -2.32
CA ASP A 51 11.63 -22.61 -2.94
C ASP A 51 10.46 -22.66 -1.95
N ALA A 52 9.62 -21.64 -1.98
CA ALA A 52 8.53 -21.43 -1.03
C ALA A 52 7.23 -21.03 -1.72
N GLY A 53 6.78 -21.85 -2.67
CA GLY A 53 5.47 -21.70 -3.32
C GLY A 53 5.34 -20.39 -4.09
N GLU A 54 4.22 -19.70 -3.94
CA GLU A 54 3.86 -18.50 -4.71
C GLU A 54 3.64 -17.28 -3.79
N CYS A 55 4.14 -16.12 -4.21
CA CYS A 55 3.88 -14.88 -3.53
C CYS A 55 2.45 -14.41 -3.82
N VAL A 56 1.60 -14.33 -2.79
CA VAL A 56 0.19 -13.92 -2.94
C VAL A 56 -0.02 -12.43 -3.32
N ILE A 57 1.06 -11.66 -3.47
CA ILE A 57 0.99 -10.24 -3.89
C ILE A 57 1.21 -10.11 -5.41
N CYS A 58 2.29 -10.70 -5.94
CA CYS A 58 2.63 -10.63 -7.36
C CYS A 58 2.21 -11.86 -8.16
N LEU A 59 1.81 -12.94 -7.49
CA LEU A 59 1.44 -14.23 -8.10
C LEU A 59 2.61 -14.90 -8.85
N GLU A 60 3.84 -14.61 -8.41
CA GLU A 60 5.08 -15.21 -8.93
C GLU A 60 5.65 -16.21 -7.92
N GLU A 61 6.41 -17.19 -8.42
CA GLU A 61 7.05 -18.21 -7.58
C GLU A 61 8.14 -17.58 -6.69
N LEU A 62 8.19 -18.03 -5.43
CA LEU A 62 9.24 -17.69 -4.48
C LEU A 62 10.35 -18.72 -4.59
N LEU A 63 11.43 -18.37 -5.27
CA LEU A 63 12.51 -19.29 -5.59
C LEU A 63 13.70 -19.10 -4.65
N GLN A 64 14.49 -20.16 -4.49
CA GLN A 64 15.74 -20.12 -3.75
C GLN A 64 16.66 -19.01 -4.30
N GLY A 65 17.16 -18.16 -3.41
CA GLY A 65 17.96 -17.00 -3.77
C GLY A 65 17.17 -15.69 -3.87
N ASP A 66 15.83 -15.73 -3.85
CA ASP A 66 15.02 -14.52 -3.86
C ASP A 66 15.19 -13.70 -2.58
N THR A 67 15.23 -12.38 -2.75
CA THR A 67 15.22 -11.45 -1.62
C THR A 67 13.78 -11.22 -1.18
N ILE A 68 13.49 -11.65 0.04
CA ILE A 68 12.14 -11.63 0.61
C ILE A 68 12.05 -10.69 1.81
N ALA A 69 10.86 -10.17 2.04
CA ALA A 69 10.48 -9.52 3.28
C ALA A 69 9.66 -10.51 4.11
N ARG A 70 10.12 -10.78 5.34
CA ARG A 70 9.44 -11.63 6.31
C ARG A 70 8.78 -10.79 7.39
N LEU A 71 7.46 -10.90 7.47
CA LEU A 71 6.67 -10.20 8.49
C LEU A 71 6.73 -10.91 9.85
N PRO A 72 6.30 -10.25 10.94
CA PRO A 72 6.19 -10.87 12.27
C PRO A 72 5.21 -12.05 12.32
N CYS A 73 4.20 -12.07 11.42
CA CYS A 73 3.29 -13.21 11.24
C CYS A 73 3.90 -14.37 10.44
N LEU A 74 5.18 -14.27 10.08
CA LEU A 74 5.96 -15.23 9.28
C LEU A 74 5.57 -15.35 7.81
N CYS A 75 4.58 -14.58 7.34
CA CYS A 75 4.31 -14.45 5.92
C CYS A 75 5.53 -13.87 5.19
N ILE A 76 5.82 -14.44 4.02
CA ILE A 76 6.96 -14.08 3.17
C ILE A 76 6.46 -13.54 1.84
N TYR A 77 7.13 -12.52 1.33
CA TYR A 77 6.80 -11.88 0.07
C TYR A 77 8.09 -11.39 -0.60
N HIS A 78 8.07 -11.17 -1.91
CA HIS A 78 9.15 -10.46 -2.58
C HIS A 78 9.30 -9.05 -2.00
N LYS A 79 10.53 -8.67 -1.64
CA LYS A 79 10.84 -7.39 -0.98
C LYS A 79 10.30 -6.18 -1.75
N SER A 80 10.40 -6.21 -3.07
CA SER A 80 9.85 -5.18 -3.99
C SER A 80 8.35 -5.01 -3.85
N ASP A 81 7.62 -6.11 -3.67
CA ASP A 81 6.16 -6.13 -3.66
C ASP A 81 5.57 -5.81 -2.28
N SER A 82 6.27 -6.14 -1.20
CA SER A 82 5.91 -5.70 0.15
C SER A 82 5.84 -4.17 0.26
N VAL A 83 6.81 -3.46 -0.33
CA VAL A 83 6.83 -1.99 -0.35
C VAL A 83 5.68 -1.43 -1.18
N ARG A 84 5.35 -2.06 -2.32
CA ARG A 84 4.22 -1.64 -3.16
C ARG A 84 2.88 -1.89 -2.48
N ALA A 85 2.70 -3.05 -1.87
CA ALA A 85 1.49 -3.42 -1.16
C ALA A 85 1.23 -2.49 0.03
N LEU A 86 2.28 -2.10 0.75
CA LEU A 86 2.22 -1.12 1.82
C LEU A 86 1.72 0.27 1.42
N ARG A 87 2.02 0.69 0.19
CA ARG A 87 1.55 1.98 -0.35
C ARG A 87 0.09 1.89 -0.83
N SER A 88 -0.46 0.69 -0.97
CA SER A 88 -1.84 0.45 -1.40
C SER A 88 -2.77 0.31 -0.20
N GLU A 89 -3.88 1.05 -0.21
CA GLU A 89 -4.92 0.95 0.83
C GLU A 89 -5.67 -0.38 0.79
N ARG A 90 -5.59 -1.10 -0.33
CA ARG A 90 -6.27 -2.38 -0.52
C ARG A 90 -5.64 -3.51 0.27
N TRP A 91 -4.34 -3.41 0.56
CA TRP A 91 -3.56 -4.45 1.24
C TRP A 91 -3.19 -4.07 2.67
N ALA A 92 -3.56 -2.87 3.13
CA ALA A 92 -3.25 -2.39 4.48
C ALA A 92 -3.89 -3.24 5.61
N GLY A 93 -4.89 -4.07 5.31
CA GLY A 93 -5.47 -5.04 6.26
C GLY A 93 -5.01 -6.49 6.05
N VAL A 94 -4.11 -6.73 5.09
CA VAL A 94 -3.58 -8.06 4.74
C VAL A 94 -2.17 -8.27 5.32
N ILE A 95 -1.54 -7.20 5.80
CA ILE A 95 -0.13 -7.15 6.22
C ILE A 95 -0.05 -6.67 7.68
#